data_AF-K9V9Q0-F1
#
_entry.id   AF-K9V9Q0-F1
#
_cell.length_a   1.000
_cell.length_b   1.000
_cell.length_c   1.000
_cell.angle_alpha   90.00
_cell.angle_beta   90.00
_cell.angle_gamma   90.00
#
_symmetry.space_group_name_H-M   'P 1'
#
loop_
_entity.id
_entity.type
_entity.pdbx_description
1 polymer ?
#
loop_
_entity_poly.entity_id
_entity_poly.type
_entity_poly.pdbx_seq_one_letter_code
_entity_poly.pdbx_strand_id
1 'polypeptide(L)'
;MNTHPNGVWIWNLLELENNYLDSLVKCQVKRVYLKVFDGKSRPMFWSHQCSPEIIKEFTSRGVEVYGWGYHYGTDNIVEQISAVKQALDCKLDGYILDLEKEVEDNTTHIYVDKLLFELRPLVKEGTLGYTSFGHPGLHPNVPWKILDKYCDIALPQIYFEKFTFKPTTSQEVKDCLDAHQRIGLQKPILPIWGSESDTQKPATKAELQDYLNNYPGSSIWRVPNAGERGEALNLKYSGFSAFELPTLTRYLRLGVEGEDVKALQRVLNAKGFNAGEVDGEFGSQTEAAVKNFQKATRIDVDGEVGLQTWTALGGKFDNKLPPDIRAKLADFAEQEAAKELVWKGANSEAEKYLKPFREPMRRLAHIGSEPVFYNWCAAFVAYCCREVGIEIPDIPSQGFDATMALVQSWKYWAKKNGYWYPKGSITPQPGDILVFDWQRNNSQLDHIGIVRGYDKSRSSEIQTSEGNHSDENISGNFTQNMANVAGFIRIG
;
A
#
# COMPACT_ATOMS: atom_id res chain seq x y z
N MET A 1 0.46 -12.96 -3.33
CA MET A 1 1.35 -11.79 -3.30
C MET A 1 2.38 -12.02 -2.22
N ASN A 2 3.60 -12.33 -2.66
CA ASN A 2 4.62 -12.94 -1.82
C ASN A 2 5.26 -11.87 -0.92
N THR A 3 5.37 -12.17 0.37
CA THR A 3 6.25 -11.42 1.28
C THR A 3 7.68 -11.63 0.82
N HIS A 4 8.48 -10.57 0.72
CA HIS A 4 9.89 -10.69 0.35
C HIS A 4 10.69 -10.92 1.65
N PRO A 5 11.31 -12.09 1.87
CA PRO A 5 12.24 -12.24 2.98
C PRO A 5 13.48 -11.36 2.77
N ASN A 6 14.13 -10.99 3.88
CA ASN A 6 15.44 -10.38 3.81
C ASN A 6 16.44 -11.34 3.15
N GLY A 7 17.33 -10.79 2.33
CA GLY A 7 18.27 -11.58 1.56
C GLY A 7 19.73 -11.18 1.72
N VAL A 8 20.63 -12.01 1.21
CA VAL A 8 22.07 -11.75 1.22
C VAL A 8 22.68 -11.99 -0.17
N TRP A 9 23.59 -11.10 -0.58
CA TRP A 9 24.25 -11.18 -1.87
C TRP A 9 25.61 -11.88 -1.75
N ILE A 10 25.83 -12.86 -2.63
CA ILE A 10 27.04 -13.67 -2.68
C ILE A 10 27.69 -13.48 -4.05
N TRP A 11 28.90 -12.92 -4.03
CA TRP A 11 29.71 -12.66 -5.23
C TRP A 11 30.43 -13.91 -5.73
N ASN A 12 31.05 -14.66 -4.81
CA ASN A 12 31.84 -15.84 -5.13
C ASN A 12 31.62 -16.93 -4.08
N LEU A 13 30.89 -17.98 -4.45
CA LEU A 13 30.65 -19.14 -3.58
C LEU A 13 31.95 -19.86 -3.17
N LEU A 14 32.96 -19.88 -4.05
CA LEU A 14 34.22 -20.60 -3.80
C LEU A 14 35.10 -19.93 -2.74
N GLU A 15 34.81 -18.68 -2.38
CA GLU A 15 35.51 -17.95 -1.32
C GLU A 15 34.87 -18.14 0.06
N LEU A 16 33.74 -18.85 0.14
CA LEU A 16 33.06 -19.14 1.40
C LEU A 16 33.63 -20.39 2.07
N GLU A 17 33.59 -20.41 3.41
CA GLU A 17 33.91 -21.60 4.20
C GLU A 17 32.97 -22.76 3.85
N ASN A 18 33.46 -24.00 3.87
CA ASN A 18 32.69 -25.19 3.46
C ASN A 18 31.34 -25.38 4.20
N ASN A 19 31.16 -24.78 5.37
CA ASN A 19 29.93 -24.83 6.18
C ASN A 19 28.99 -23.63 5.96
N TYR A 20 29.21 -22.80 4.93
CA TYR A 20 28.47 -21.55 4.73
C TYR A 20 26.94 -21.74 4.73
N LEU A 21 26.42 -22.83 4.15
CA LEU A 21 24.98 -23.12 4.15
C LEU A 21 24.43 -23.32 5.56
N ASP A 22 25.18 -23.95 6.46
CA ASP A 22 24.75 -24.13 7.86
C ASP A 22 24.71 -22.78 8.57
N SER A 23 25.69 -21.91 8.29
CA SER A 23 25.74 -20.55 8.81
C SER A 23 24.56 -19.70 8.30
N LEU A 24 24.22 -19.78 7.02
CA LEU A 24 23.05 -19.08 6.45
C LEU A 24 21.73 -19.54 7.10
N VAL A 25 21.55 -20.84 7.29
CA VAL A 25 20.36 -21.41 7.96
C VAL A 25 20.30 -20.96 9.42
N LYS A 26 21.43 -20.95 10.13
CA LYS A 26 21.51 -20.45 11.53
C LYS A 26 21.11 -18.97 11.63
N CYS A 27 21.47 -18.16 10.64
CA CYS A 27 21.07 -16.76 10.52
C CYS A 27 19.62 -16.58 10.05
N GLN A 28 18.94 -17.69 9.76
CA GLN A 28 17.57 -17.73 9.26
C GLN A 28 17.41 -16.96 7.94
N VAL A 29 18.45 -16.99 7.10
CA VAL A 29 18.40 -16.49 5.73
C VAL A 29 17.35 -17.29 4.96
N LYS A 30 16.47 -16.59 4.26
CA LYS A 30 15.44 -17.20 3.41
C LYS A 30 15.61 -16.89 1.94
N ARG A 31 16.53 -15.98 1.58
CA ARG A 31 16.89 -15.68 0.19
C ARG A 31 18.38 -15.38 0.05
N VAL A 32 18.98 -15.89 -1.02
CA VAL A 32 20.32 -15.51 -1.48
C VAL A 32 20.28 -14.97 -2.91
N TYR A 33 21.19 -14.05 -3.22
CA TYR A 33 21.44 -13.56 -4.58
C TYR A 33 22.84 -14.02 -5.00
N LEU A 34 22.93 -15.02 -5.89
CA LEU A 34 24.18 -15.59 -6.36
C LEU A 34 24.65 -14.92 -7.65
N LYS A 35 25.93 -14.54 -7.73
CA LYS A 35 26.49 -14.05 -9.00
C LYS A 35 26.67 -15.21 -9.96
N VAL A 36 25.90 -15.21 -11.06
CA VAL A 36 25.88 -16.32 -12.03
C VAL A 36 26.25 -15.88 -13.43
N PHE A 37 26.36 -14.57 -13.64
CA PHE A 37 26.52 -13.96 -14.96
C PHE A 37 27.39 -12.72 -14.92
N ASP A 38 28.18 -12.53 -15.98
CA ASP A 38 28.88 -11.29 -16.26
C ASP A 38 29.01 -11.06 -17.78
N GLY A 39 28.43 -9.98 -18.29
CA GLY A 39 28.32 -9.74 -19.74
C GLY A 39 29.65 -9.57 -20.47
N LYS A 40 30.75 -9.27 -19.75
CA LYS A 40 32.10 -9.17 -20.32
C LYS A 40 32.91 -10.46 -20.19
N SER A 41 32.44 -11.42 -19.39
CA SER A 41 33.11 -12.71 -19.23
C SER A 41 32.85 -13.64 -20.41
N ARG A 42 33.80 -14.56 -20.65
CA ARG A 42 33.64 -15.67 -21.61
C ARG A 42 34.11 -16.97 -20.93
N PRO A 43 33.20 -17.90 -20.60
CA PRO A 43 31.75 -17.83 -20.79
C PRO A 43 31.07 -16.75 -19.93
N MET A 44 29.95 -16.19 -20.39
CA MET A 44 29.17 -15.21 -19.61
C MET A 44 28.46 -15.86 -18.42
N PHE A 45 27.92 -17.08 -18.61
CA PHE A 45 27.30 -17.89 -17.56
C PHE A 45 28.36 -18.65 -16.76
N TRP A 46 28.21 -18.66 -15.43
CA TRP A 46 29.16 -19.23 -14.49
C TRP A 46 28.62 -20.51 -13.83
N SER A 47 28.78 -21.65 -14.49
CA SER A 47 28.30 -22.95 -14.02
C SER A 47 28.90 -23.41 -12.68
N HIS A 48 30.07 -22.90 -12.30
CA HIS A 48 30.70 -23.19 -11.02
C HIS A 48 30.01 -22.49 -9.82
N GLN A 49 29.19 -21.47 -10.08
CA GLN A 49 28.36 -20.81 -9.06
C GLN A 49 26.87 -21.19 -9.17
N CYS A 50 26.46 -21.74 -10.31
CA CYS A 50 25.07 -22.04 -10.60
C CYS A 50 24.96 -23.36 -11.36
N SER A 51 24.56 -24.41 -10.66
CA SER A 51 24.18 -25.70 -11.22
C SER A 51 22.93 -26.21 -10.53
N PRO A 52 22.16 -27.13 -11.14
CA PRO A 52 20.99 -27.74 -10.50
C PRO A 52 21.30 -28.31 -9.11
N GLU A 53 22.50 -28.85 -8.90
CA GLU A 53 22.96 -29.40 -7.62
C GLU A 53 23.14 -28.29 -6.58
N ILE A 54 23.85 -27.21 -6.93
CA ILE A 54 24.07 -26.05 -6.05
C ILE A 54 22.72 -25.45 -5.65
N ILE A 55 21.82 -25.19 -6.61
CA ILE A 55 20.51 -24.59 -6.32
C ILE A 55 19.66 -25.52 -5.44
N LYS A 56 19.76 -26.84 -5.63
CA LYS A 56 19.08 -27.83 -4.78
C LYS A 56 19.57 -27.81 -3.34
N GLU A 57 20.86 -27.57 -3.09
CA GLU A 57 21.39 -27.49 -1.73
C GLU A 57 20.76 -26.34 -0.92
N PHE A 58 20.57 -25.17 -1.53
CA PHE A 58 19.88 -24.03 -0.90
C PHE A 58 18.38 -24.30 -0.73
N THR A 59 17.69 -24.68 -1.81
CA THR A 59 16.23 -24.83 -1.80
C THR A 59 15.76 -25.96 -0.87
N SER A 60 16.53 -27.05 -0.74
CA SER A 60 16.25 -28.13 0.22
C SER A 60 16.30 -27.69 1.69
N ARG A 61 16.94 -26.54 1.97
CA ARG A 61 17.02 -25.91 3.29
C ARG A 61 16.03 -24.75 3.45
N GLY A 62 15.12 -24.58 2.49
CA GLY A 62 14.11 -23.51 2.49
C GLY A 62 14.70 -22.12 2.26
N VAL A 63 15.75 -22.02 1.44
CA VAL A 63 16.37 -20.77 1.00
C VAL A 63 16.09 -20.56 -0.48
N GLU A 64 15.43 -19.46 -0.81
CA GLU A 64 15.20 -19.02 -2.20
C GLU A 64 16.52 -18.58 -2.85
N VAL A 65 16.71 -18.89 -4.13
CA VAL A 65 17.93 -18.56 -4.87
C VAL A 65 17.61 -17.72 -6.09
N TYR A 66 18.12 -16.49 -6.07
CA TYR A 66 18.03 -15.56 -7.19
C TYR A 66 19.41 -15.50 -7.85
N GLY A 67 19.46 -15.68 -9.16
CA GLY A 67 20.68 -15.40 -9.93
C GLY A 67 20.79 -13.91 -10.19
N TRP A 68 22.01 -13.38 -10.24
CA TRP A 68 22.23 -12.02 -10.72
C TRP A 68 23.47 -11.92 -11.59
N GLY A 69 23.54 -10.86 -12.39
CA GLY A 69 24.74 -10.55 -13.13
C GLY A 69 24.73 -9.22 -13.85
N TYR A 70 25.94 -8.81 -14.27
CA TYR A 70 26.22 -7.48 -14.77
C TYR A 70 25.89 -7.34 -16.26
N HIS A 71 24.98 -6.42 -16.58
CA HIS A 71 24.54 -6.11 -17.94
C HIS A 71 25.02 -4.72 -18.35
N TYR A 72 25.78 -4.65 -19.45
CA TYR A 72 26.46 -3.43 -19.89
C TYR A 72 25.66 -2.58 -20.90
N GLY A 73 24.38 -2.86 -21.11
CA GLY A 73 23.55 -2.11 -22.07
C GLY A 73 23.98 -2.24 -23.54
N THR A 74 24.52 -3.41 -23.94
CA THR A 74 25.09 -3.62 -25.28
C THR A 74 24.12 -4.30 -26.25
N ASP A 75 24.42 -4.23 -27.55
CA ASP A 75 23.66 -4.85 -28.64
C ASP A 75 23.74 -6.38 -28.70
N ASN A 76 24.66 -6.99 -27.94
CA ASN A 76 24.84 -8.43 -27.83
C ASN A 76 23.74 -9.08 -26.96
N ILE A 77 22.48 -8.94 -27.38
CA ILE A 77 21.32 -9.40 -26.63
C ILE A 77 21.19 -10.92 -26.67
N VAL A 78 21.52 -11.55 -27.80
CA VAL A 78 21.34 -13.00 -28.00
C VAL A 78 22.23 -13.83 -27.07
N GLU A 79 23.52 -13.48 -26.93
CA GLU A 79 24.41 -14.22 -26.02
C GLU A 79 24.01 -14.02 -24.56
N GLN A 80 23.56 -12.82 -24.19
CA GLN A 80 23.09 -12.53 -22.83
C GLN A 80 21.84 -13.34 -22.49
N ILE A 81 20.84 -13.36 -23.38
CA ILE A 81 19.63 -14.19 -23.19
C ILE A 81 20.00 -15.66 -23.05
N SER A 82 20.90 -16.17 -23.91
CA SER A 82 21.34 -17.57 -23.85
C SER A 82 22.00 -17.91 -22.51
N ALA A 83 22.83 -17.02 -21.98
CA ALA A 83 23.48 -17.20 -20.68
C ALA A 83 22.49 -17.11 -19.51
N VAL A 84 21.55 -16.16 -19.53
CA VAL A 84 20.50 -16.06 -18.50
C VAL A 84 19.60 -17.28 -18.53
N LYS A 85 19.26 -17.81 -19.71
CA LYS A 85 18.49 -19.04 -19.85
C LYS A 85 19.20 -20.24 -19.19
N GLN A 86 20.50 -20.39 -19.40
CA GLN A 86 21.29 -21.44 -18.73
C GLN A 86 21.24 -21.31 -17.20
N ALA A 87 21.28 -20.09 -16.67
CA ALA A 87 21.11 -19.86 -15.24
C ALA A 87 19.71 -20.25 -14.76
N LEU A 88 18.65 -19.84 -15.48
CA LEU A 88 17.26 -20.19 -15.14
C LEU A 88 16.98 -21.70 -15.21
N ASP A 89 17.63 -22.41 -16.14
CA ASP A 89 17.51 -23.87 -16.27
C ASP A 89 18.02 -24.61 -15.02
N CYS A 90 18.86 -23.96 -14.20
CA CYS A 90 19.29 -24.45 -12.88
C CYS A 90 18.21 -24.37 -11.78
N LYS A 91 16.99 -23.93 -12.12
CA LYS A 91 15.82 -23.80 -11.22
C LYS A 91 15.92 -22.66 -10.20
N LEU A 92 16.44 -21.51 -10.63
CA LEU A 92 16.40 -20.27 -9.85
C LEU A 92 14.95 -19.81 -9.59
N ASP A 93 14.70 -19.20 -8.42
CA ASP A 93 13.43 -18.57 -8.05
C ASP A 93 13.24 -17.19 -8.71
N GLY A 94 14.34 -16.58 -9.15
CA GLY A 94 14.33 -15.29 -9.83
C GLY A 94 15.67 -14.93 -10.45
N TYR A 95 15.66 -13.84 -11.23
CA TYR A 95 16.85 -13.27 -11.84
C TYR A 95 16.89 -11.76 -11.67
N ILE A 96 18.04 -11.21 -11.30
CA ILE A 96 18.26 -9.77 -11.11
C ILE A 96 19.29 -9.25 -12.12
N LEU A 97 18.92 -8.23 -12.88
CA LEU A 97 19.87 -7.50 -13.72
C LEU A 97 20.64 -6.49 -12.88
N ASP A 98 21.97 -6.54 -12.92
CA ASP A 98 22.83 -5.48 -12.37
C ASP A 98 23.23 -4.50 -13.47
N LEU A 99 22.84 -3.24 -13.31
CA LEU A 99 22.93 -2.17 -14.31
C LEU A 99 23.53 -0.92 -13.67
N GLU A 100 24.69 -0.48 -14.15
CA GLU A 100 25.40 0.69 -13.58
C GLU A 100 25.62 1.78 -14.64
N LYS A 101 26.79 2.42 -14.64
CA LYS A 101 27.06 3.67 -15.39
C LYS A 101 26.84 3.54 -16.89
N GLU A 102 27.02 2.34 -17.46
CA GLU A 102 26.90 2.12 -18.90
C GLU A 102 25.49 2.43 -19.39
N VAL A 103 24.47 2.17 -18.56
CA VAL A 103 23.08 2.44 -18.95
C VAL A 103 22.65 3.89 -18.74
N GLU A 104 23.55 4.77 -18.28
CA GLU A 104 23.28 6.22 -18.29
C GLU A 104 23.47 6.83 -19.68
N ASP A 105 24.06 6.11 -20.63
CA ASP A 105 24.08 6.51 -22.04
C ASP A 105 22.74 6.13 -22.69
N ASN A 106 21.97 7.15 -23.09
CA ASN A 106 20.67 7.00 -23.74
C ASN A 106 20.68 6.08 -24.98
N THR A 107 21.83 5.93 -25.67
CA THR A 107 21.95 5.03 -26.82
C THR A 107 21.83 3.55 -26.42
N THR A 108 22.09 3.21 -25.16
CA THR A 108 22.00 1.85 -24.63
C THR A 108 20.57 1.43 -24.28
N HIS A 109 19.65 2.39 -24.09
CA HIS A 109 18.30 2.15 -23.58
C HIS A 109 17.49 1.21 -24.48
N ILE A 110 17.69 1.29 -25.79
CA ILE A 110 17.04 0.40 -26.76
C ILE A 110 17.47 -1.05 -26.56
N TYR A 111 18.71 -1.28 -26.14
CA TYR A 111 19.23 -2.62 -25.87
C TYR A 111 18.72 -3.15 -24.54
N VAL A 112 18.62 -2.29 -23.52
CA VAL A 112 18.01 -2.63 -22.23
C VAL A 112 16.53 -3.00 -22.40
N ASP A 113 15.76 -2.22 -23.16
CA ASP A 113 14.34 -2.49 -23.45
C ASP A 113 14.16 -3.84 -24.18
N LYS A 114 14.96 -4.09 -25.23
CA LYS A 114 14.95 -5.36 -25.97
C LYS A 114 15.33 -6.54 -25.09
N LEU A 115 16.36 -6.40 -24.26
CA LEU A 115 16.78 -7.46 -23.33
C LEU A 115 15.63 -7.82 -22.38
N LEU A 116 15.02 -6.83 -21.74
CA LEU A 116 13.95 -7.05 -20.76
C LEU A 116 12.68 -7.61 -21.40
N PHE A 117 12.34 -7.16 -22.61
CA PHE A 117 11.22 -7.69 -23.39
C PHE A 117 11.36 -9.20 -23.61
N GLU A 118 12.57 -9.67 -23.94
CA GLU A 118 12.85 -11.09 -24.19
C GLU A 118 13.07 -11.89 -22.90
N LEU A 119 13.65 -11.30 -21.85
CA LEU A 119 13.86 -11.99 -20.58
C LEU A 119 12.56 -12.20 -19.79
N ARG A 120 11.62 -11.25 -19.84
CA ARG A 120 10.41 -11.29 -19.01
C ARG A 120 9.60 -12.59 -19.19
N PRO A 121 9.34 -13.10 -20.41
CA PRO A 121 8.64 -14.37 -20.60
C PRO A 121 9.40 -15.59 -20.08
N LEU A 122 10.74 -15.54 -19.99
CA LEU A 122 11.56 -16.65 -19.49
C LEU A 122 11.46 -16.81 -17.97
N VAL A 123 11.17 -15.74 -17.24
CA VAL A 123 11.02 -15.71 -15.78
C VAL A 123 9.54 -15.68 -15.39
N LYS A 124 8.66 -16.36 -16.13
CA LYS A 124 7.19 -16.21 -15.98
C LYS A 124 6.66 -16.61 -14.60
N GLU A 125 7.20 -17.70 -14.04
CA GLU A 125 6.80 -18.21 -12.71
C GLU A 125 7.70 -17.65 -11.58
N GLY A 126 8.73 -16.87 -11.94
CA GLY A 126 9.72 -16.33 -11.02
C GLY A 126 9.70 -14.80 -10.95
N THR A 127 10.61 -14.25 -10.17
CA THR A 127 10.78 -12.80 -10.06
C THR A 127 11.86 -12.30 -11.02
N LEU A 128 11.53 -11.33 -11.88
CA LEU A 128 12.55 -10.55 -12.59
C LEU A 128 12.74 -9.25 -11.84
N GLY A 129 13.97 -8.94 -11.45
CA GLY A 129 14.28 -7.67 -10.79
C GLY A 129 15.45 -6.96 -11.44
N TYR A 130 15.74 -5.78 -10.94
CA TYR A 130 16.98 -5.06 -11.27
C TYR A 130 17.61 -4.49 -10.01
N THR A 131 18.93 -4.30 -10.08
CA THR A 131 19.72 -3.52 -9.14
C THR A 131 20.48 -2.46 -9.93
N SER A 132 20.57 -1.25 -9.37
CA SER A 132 21.26 -0.09 -9.95
C SER A 132 21.55 0.91 -8.83
N PHE A 133 22.01 2.12 -9.18
CA PHE A 133 22.33 3.17 -8.21
C PHE A 133 21.19 3.49 -7.23
N GLY A 134 21.56 3.96 -6.04
CA GLY A 134 20.64 4.26 -4.93
C GLY A 134 19.62 5.37 -5.23
N HIS A 135 20.05 6.52 -5.72
CA HIS A 135 19.19 7.70 -5.83
C HIS A 135 18.99 8.12 -7.29
N PRO A 136 17.79 7.88 -7.87
CA PRO A 136 17.47 8.23 -9.27
C PRO A 136 17.68 9.71 -9.61
N GLY A 137 17.60 10.62 -8.64
CA GLY A 137 17.90 12.03 -8.88
C GLY A 137 19.39 12.35 -9.08
N LEU A 138 20.30 11.47 -8.65
CA LEU A 138 21.74 11.57 -8.95
C LEU A 138 22.10 10.85 -10.25
N HIS A 139 21.28 9.87 -10.63
CA HIS A 139 21.44 9.05 -11.84
C HIS A 139 20.20 9.16 -12.74
N PRO A 140 19.85 10.36 -13.23
CA PRO A 140 18.58 10.60 -13.92
C PRO A 140 18.50 9.91 -15.28
N ASN A 141 19.64 9.54 -15.87
CA ASN A 141 19.69 8.95 -17.21
C ASN A 141 19.55 7.42 -17.20
N VAL A 142 19.66 6.74 -16.05
CA VAL A 142 19.33 5.31 -15.99
C VAL A 142 17.88 5.13 -16.48
N PRO A 143 17.57 4.08 -17.28
CA PRO A 143 16.26 3.90 -17.89
C PRO A 143 15.19 3.38 -16.90
N TRP A 144 14.98 4.09 -15.79
CA TRP A 144 14.11 3.70 -14.67
C TRP A 144 12.71 3.26 -15.09
N LYS A 145 12.09 3.96 -16.05
CA LYS A 145 10.74 3.65 -16.54
C LYS A 145 10.69 2.39 -17.41
N ILE A 146 11.76 2.10 -18.13
CA ILE A 146 11.89 0.83 -18.88
C ILE A 146 12.04 -0.30 -17.86
N LEU A 147 12.85 -0.11 -16.83
CA LEU A 147 13.04 -1.10 -15.76
C LEU A 147 11.72 -1.41 -15.01
N ASP A 148 11.02 -0.37 -14.55
CA ASP A 148 9.73 -0.49 -13.84
C ASP A 148 8.62 -1.11 -14.70
N LYS A 149 8.72 -1.02 -16.04
CA LYS A 149 7.78 -1.66 -16.98
C LYS A 149 7.86 -3.18 -16.95
N TYR A 150 9.06 -3.76 -16.88
CA TYR A 150 9.27 -5.21 -17.02
C TYR A 150 9.59 -5.93 -15.72
N CYS A 151 10.31 -5.28 -14.81
CA CYS A 151 10.73 -5.89 -13.56
C CYS A 151 9.59 -5.87 -12.53
N ASP A 152 9.62 -6.86 -11.64
CA ASP A 152 8.70 -7.01 -10.52
C ASP A 152 9.20 -6.29 -9.27
N ILE A 153 10.53 -6.18 -9.12
CA ILE A 153 11.17 -5.58 -7.95
C ILE A 153 12.38 -4.72 -8.36
N ALA A 154 12.60 -3.64 -7.61
CA ALA A 154 13.78 -2.79 -7.68
C ALA A 154 14.64 -3.03 -6.43
N LEU A 155 15.94 -3.21 -6.59
CA LEU A 155 16.89 -3.41 -5.50
C LEU A 155 17.99 -2.33 -5.55
N PRO A 156 17.68 -1.07 -5.18
CA PRO A 156 18.65 0.02 -5.31
C PRO A 156 19.85 -0.14 -4.37
N GLN A 157 21.05 0.14 -4.88
CA GLN A 157 22.32 0.01 -4.19
C GLN A 157 22.64 1.31 -3.43
N ILE A 158 22.20 1.41 -2.18
CA ILE A 158 22.29 2.66 -1.40
C ILE A 158 23.73 3.08 -1.05
N TYR A 159 24.69 2.16 -1.19
CA TYR A 159 26.10 2.36 -0.86
C TYR A 159 26.90 3.01 -2.01
N PHE A 160 26.35 3.06 -3.22
CA PHE A 160 27.09 3.50 -4.41
C PHE A 160 27.25 5.02 -4.55
N GLU A 161 26.35 5.82 -3.97
CA GLU A 161 26.35 7.29 -4.15
C GLU A 161 27.59 7.97 -3.57
N LYS A 162 28.37 7.24 -2.79
CA LYS A 162 29.52 7.79 -2.10
C LYS A 162 30.83 7.64 -2.85
N PHE A 163 31.17 6.48 -3.43
CA PHE A 163 32.59 6.13 -3.75
C PHE A 163 33.62 6.57 -2.66
N THR A 164 33.17 6.90 -1.43
CA THR A 164 33.92 7.64 -0.40
C THR A 164 33.95 6.92 0.93
N PHE A 165 33.46 5.67 1.00
CA PHE A 165 33.57 4.82 2.20
C PHE A 165 33.08 5.49 3.51
N LYS A 166 31.96 6.25 3.45
CA LYS A 166 31.33 6.81 4.67
C LYS A 166 30.12 5.96 5.05
N PRO A 167 29.83 5.82 6.36
CA PRO A 167 28.69 5.03 6.84
C PRO A 167 27.39 5.40 6.14
N THR A 168 26.66 4.38 5.68
CA THR A 168 25.28 4.53 5.25
C THR A 168 24.41 4.89 6.45
N THR A 169 23.47 5.83 6.27
CA THR A 169 22.53 6.24 7.34
C THR A 169 21.09 5.88 6.98
N SER A 170 20.23 5.74 7.99
CA SER A 170 18.78 5.55 7.77
C SER A 170 18.16 6.67 6.91
N GLN A 171 18.72 7.88 6.95
CA GLN A 171 18.28 8.99 6.11
C GLN A 171 18.56 8.73 4.62
N GLU A 172 19.66 8.07 4.27
CA GLU A 172 19.99 7.78 2.87
C GLU A 172 19.08 6.71 2.29
N VAL A 173 18.70 5.72 3.11
CA VAL A 173 17.66 4.75 2.72
C VAL A 173 16.36 5.50 2.42
N LYS A 174 15.96 6.42 3.30
CA LYS A 174 14.76 7.24 3.10
C LYS A 174 14.86 8.09 1.83
N ASP A 175 15.97 8.79 1.60
CA ASP A 175 16.19 9.64 0.43
C ASP A 175 16.13 8.84 -0.87
N CYS A 176 16.72 7.63 -0.88
CA CYS A 176 16.64 6.66 -1.97
C CYS A 176 15.19 6.28 -2.28
N LEU A 177 14.42 5.86 -1.27
CA LEU A 177 13.02 5.44 -1.43
C LEU A 177 12.15 6.62 -1.90
N ASP A 178 12.32 7.80 -1.31
CA ASP A 178 11.61 9.03 -1.68
C ASP A 178 11.92 9.44 -3.12
N ALA A 179 13.17 9.29 -3.58
CA ALA A 179 13.57 9.62 -4.94
C ALA A 179 12.92 8.70 -5.98
N HIS A 180 12.88 7.40 -5.71
CA HIS A 180 12.17 6.44 -6.55
C HIS A 180 10.66 6.73 -6.61
N GLN A 181 10.07 7.09 -5.48
CA GLN A 181 8.66 7.46 -5.42
C GLN A 181 8.36 8.77 -6.17
N ARG A 182 9.24 9.79 -6.05
CA ARG A 182 9.12 11.09 -6.74
C ARG A 182 9.10 10.95 -8.26
N ILE A 183 9.90 10.04 -8.82
CA ILE A 183 9.88 9.77 -10.26
C ILE A 183 8.72 8.85 -10.67
N GLY A 184 7.88 8.42 -9.72
CA GLY A 184 6.64 7.69 -9.95
C GLY A 184 6.83 6.22 -10.33
N LEU A 185 7.88 5.55 -9.84
CA LEU A 185 8.00 4.09 -9.97
C LEU A 185 6.93 3.39 -9.12
N GLN A 186 6.50 2.21 -9.55
CA GLN A 186 5.31 1.55 -9.00
C GLN A 186 5.61 0.16 -8.45
N LYS A 187 6.78 -0.40 -8.77
CA LYS A 187 7.20 -1.71 -8.30
C LYS A 187 7.74 -1.65 -6.87
N PRO A 188 7.60 -2.74 -6.08
CA PRO A 188 8.26 -2.90 -4.80
C PRO A 188 9.74 -2.53 -4.85
N ILE A 189 10.18 -1.76 -3.86
CA ILE A 189 11.56 -1.28 -3.71
C ILE A 189 12.16 -1.91 -2.47
N LEU A 190 13.21 -2.70 -2.66
CA LEU A 190 13.87 -3.50 -1.64
C LEU A 190 15.34 -3.10 -1.60
N PRO A 191 15.71 -2.03 -0.86
CA PRO A 191 17.07 -1.49 -0.92
C PRO A 191 18.12 -2.53 -0.52
N ILE A 192 19.32 -2.36 -1.05
CA ILE A 192 20.50 -3.15 -0.70
C ILE A 192 21.41 -2.28 0.15
N TRP A 193 21.73 -2.71 1.37
CA TRP A 193 22.75 -2.06 2.19
C TRP A 193 24.14 -2.63 1.92
N GLY A 194 25.12 -1.75 1.71
CA GLY A 194 26.49 -2.09 1.36
C GLY A 194 27.47 -2.22 2.52
N SER A 195 27.99 -3.44 2.66
CA SER A 195 29.32 -3.92 3.10
C SER A 195 29.98 -3.46 4.41
N GLU A 196 30.44 -4.48 5.14
CA GLU A 196 31.50 -4.49 6.18
C GLU A 196 32.92 -4.14 5.65
N SER A 197 33.01 -3.70 4.39
CA SER A 197 34.20 -3.12 3.74
C SER A 197 34.12 -1.60 3.56
N ASP A 198 33.27 -0.92 4.34
CA ASP A 198 33.59 0.45 4.74
C ASP A 198 34.92 0.39 5.49
N THR A 199 36.03 0.50 4.75
CA THR A 199 37.38 0.23 5.27
C THR A 199 37.75 1.12 6.45
N GLN A 200 37.01 2.21 6.66
CA GLN A 200 37.15 3.12 7.79
C GLN A 200 36.12 2.91 8.93
N LYS A 201 34.87 2.50 8.64
CA LYS A 201 33.77 2.40 9.64
C LYS A 201 32.69 1.38 9.24
N PRO A 202 32.91 0.07 9.40
CA PRO A 202 31.88 -0.93 9.07
C PRO A 202 30.62 -0.74 9.92
N ALA A 203 29.45 -0.96 9.32
CA ALA A 203 28.19 -1.01 10.06
C ALA A 203 28.25 -2.13 11.11
N THR A 204 27.82 -1.83 12.32
CA THR A 204 27.72 -2.79 13.43
C THR A 204 26.59 -3.77 13.17
N LYS A 205 26.64 -4.92 13.86
CA LYS A 205 25.51 -5.86 13.94
C LYS A 205 24.19 -5.19 14.28
N ALA A 206 24.20 -4.24 15.22
CA ALA A 206 23.00 -3.56 15.69
C ALA A 206 22.39 -2.68 14.59
N GLU A 207 23.21 -1.91 13.88
CA GLU A 207 22.78 -1.08 12.74
C GLU A 207 22.22 -1.94 11.59
N LEU A 208 22.90 -3.03 11.26
CA LEU A 208 22.44 -3.95 10.21
C LEU A 208 21.14 -4.67 10.61
N GLN A 209 21.01 -5.08 11.87
CA GLN A 209 19.78 -5.70 12.35
C GLN A 209 18.63 -4.69 12.41
N ASP A 210 18.88 -3.47 12.85
CA ASP A 210 17.90 -2.38 12.87
C ASP A 210 17.42 -2.06 11.45
N TYR A 211 18.34 -1.98 10.49
CA TYR A 211 18.02 -1.85 9.08
C TYR A 211 17.11 -2.98 8.58
N LEU A 212 17.48 -4.24 8.81
CA LEU A 212 16.67 -5.40 8.39
C LEU A 212 15.28 -5.43 9.05
N ASN A 213 15.14 -4.85 10.25
CA ASN A 213 13.87 -4.74 10.96
C ASN A 213 12.99 -3.59 10.41
N ASN A 214 13.60 -2.46 10.06
CA ASN A 214 12.90 -1.27 9.56
C ASN A 214 12.57 -1.36 8.06
N TYR A 215 13.35 -2.12 7.30
CA TYR A 215 13.19 -2.29 5.85
C TYR A 215 13.09 -3.77 5.48
N PRO A 216 11.95 -4.42 5.72
CA PRO A 216 11.80 -5.83 5.43
C PRO A 216 11.74 -6.11 3.92
N GLY A 217 12.29 -7.26 3.53
CA GLY A 217 12.57 -7.61 2.14
C GLY A 217 13.85 -6.99 1.59
N SER A 218 14.51 -6.11 2.33
CA SER A 218 15.83 -5.58 1.99
C SER A 218 16.91 -6.65 2.00
N SER A 219 18.12 -6.26 1.62
CA SER A 219 19.22 -7.21 1.56
C SER A 219 20.56 -6.59 1.91
N ILE A 220 21.48 -7.45 2.31
CA ILE A 220 22.85 -7.07 2.65
C ILE A 220 23.79 -7.50 1.54
N TRP A 221 24.57 -6.55 1.05
CA TRP A 221 25.65 -6.81 0.10
C TRP A 221 26.93 -7.26 0.83
N ARG A 222 27.40 -8.45 0.44
CA ARG A 222 28.65 -9.18 0.80
C ARG A 222 28.55 -10.22 1.93
N VAL A 223 29.15 -11.38 1.66
CA VAL A 223 29.66 -12.39 2.62
C VAL A 223 31.04 -12.81 2.09
N PRO A 224 32.18 -12.55 2.79
CA PRO A 224 33.02 -13.69 3.22
C PRO A 224 33.96 -13.51 4.46
N ASN A 225 34.24 -14.67 5.10
CA ASN A 225 35.16 -15.09 6.18
C ASN A 225 34.85 -14.75 7.67
N ALA A 226 34.79 -15.80 8.51
CA ALA A 226 34.69 -15.72 9.97
C ALA A 226 36.04 -15.31 10.59
N GLY A 227 36.34 -14.02 10.52
CA GLY A 227 37.56 -13.48 11.08
C GLY A 227 37.52 -11.96 11.08
N GLU A 228 36.96 -11.41 12.15
CA GLU A 228 36.91 -9.98 12.51
C GLU A 228 35.94 -9.07 11.72
N ARG A 229 35.37 -9.50 10.59
CA ARG A 229 34.37 -8.73 9.81
C ARG A 229 33.38 -9.65 9.07
N GLY A 230 32.49 -10.31 9.83
CA GLY A 230 31.43 -11.19 9.31
C GLY A 230 30.09 -11.00 10.02
N GLU A 231 29.67 -9.76 10.26
CA GLU A 231 28.44 -9.44 10.98
C GLU A 231 27.17 -9.98 10.30
N ALA A 232 27.16 -10.11 8.97
CA ALA A 232 26.10 -10.77 8.23
C ALA A 232 25.79 -12.18 8.77
N LEU A 233 26.80 -12.94 9.22
CA LEU A 233 26.61 -14.28 9.83
C LEU A 233 26.16 -14.23 11.31
N ASN A 234 25.96 -13.04 11.86
CA ASN A 234 25.45 -12.81 13.21
C ASN A 234 24.02 -12.22 13.22
N LEU A 235 23.46 -11.90 12.04
CA LEU A 235 22.12 -11.32 11.91
C LEU A 235 21.02 -12.37 11.95
N LYS A 236 19.80 -11.90 12.22
CA LYS A 236 18.57 -12.67 12.03
C LYS A 236 17.83 -12.09 10.83
N TYR A 237 17.87 -12.79 9.70
CA TYR A 237 17.23 -12.37 8.44
C TYR A 237 15.73 -12.67 8.40
N SER A 238 15.25 -13.61 9.21
CA SER A 238 13.86 -14.03 9.27
C SER A 238 12.90 -13.02 9.90
N GLY A 239 13.32 -11.77 10.14
CA GLY A 239 12.62 -10.78 10.98
C GLY A 239 11.14 -10.54 10.65
N PHE A 240 10.64 -11.05 9.52
CA PHE A 240 9.28 -10.88 9.06
C PHE A 240 8.51 -12.18 8.77
N SER A 241 8.96 -13.35 9.25
CA SER A 241 8.13 -14.56 9.15
C SER A 241 6.82 -14.35 9.92
N ALA A 242 5.77 -14.05 9.15
CA ALA A 242 4.36 -13.99 9.55
C ALA A 242 4.10 -13.27 10.88
N PHE A 243 4.19 -11.94 10.91
CA PHE A 243 3.31 -11.21 11.83
C PHE A 243 1.88 -11.59 11.45
N GLU A 244 1.16 -12.29 12.32
CA GLU A 244 -0.29 -12.38 12.19
C GLU A 244 -0.80 -10.94 12.25
N LEU A 245 -1.28 -10.44 11.12
CA LEU A 245 -1.90 -9.13 11.08
C LEU A 245 -3.07 -9.13 12.07
N PRO A 246 -3.18 -8.11 12.95
CA PRO A 246 -4.31 -8.05 13.85
C PRO A 246 -5.61 -8.04 13.05
N THR A 247 -6.68 -8.54 13.67
CA THR A 247 -8.01 -8.31 13.13
C THR A 247 -8.25 -6.80 13.13
N LEU A 248 -8.35 -6.21 11.95
CA LEU A 248 -8.60 -4.79 11.81
C LEU A 248 -10.08 -4.53 12.06
N THR A 249 -10.39 -3.67 13.02
CA THR A 249 -11.77 -3.38 13.44
C THR A 249 -12.27 -2.02 12.97
N ARG A 250 -11.48 -1.32 12.16
CA ARG A 250 -11.71 0.06 11.72
C ARG A 250 -10.93 0.37 10.45
N TYR A 251 -11.29 1.42 9.73
CA TYR A 251 -10.57 1.93 8.56
C TYR A 251 -9.31 2.70 9.01
N LEU A 252 -8.19 2.49 8.30
CA LEU A 252 -7.00 3.30 8.46
C LEU A 252 -6.89 4.27 7.28
N ARG A 253 -6.66 5.56 7.55
CA ARG A 253 -6.60 6.63 6.55
C ARG A 253 -5.79 7.80 7.09
N LEU A 254 -5.49 8.79 6.25
CA LEU A 254 -4.69 9.96 6.61
C LEU A 254 -5.16 10.60 7.93
N GLY A 255 -4.23 10.81 8.86
CA GLY A 255 -4.46 11.41 10.18
C GLY A 255 -4.91 10.43 11.27
N VAL A 256 -5.11 9.14 10.94
CA VAL A 256 -5.33 8.09 11.93
C VAL A 256 -4.00 7.64 12.54
N GLU A 257 -4.01 7.34 13.84
CA GLU A 257 -2.84 6.82 14.56
C GLU A 257 -3.19 5.50 15.28
N GLY A 258 -2.18 4.67 15.60
CA GLY A 258 -2.35 3.48 16.44
C GLY A 258 -1.44 2.28 16.13
N GLU A 259 -1.58 1.21 16.91
CA GLU A 259 -0.82 -0.04 16.73
C GLU A 259 -1.22 -0.79 15.44
N ASP A 260 -2.46 -0.61 14.97
CA ASP A 260 -2.91 -1.11 13.67
C ASP A 260 -2.27 -0.37 12.49
N VAL A 261 -2.01 0.94 12.63
CA VAL A 261 -1.19 1.71 11.68
C VAL A 261 0.25 1.22 11.67
N LYS A 262 0.85 0.93 12.84
CA LYS A 262 2.20 0.31 12.88
C LYS A 262 2.20 -1.05 12.19
N ALA A 263 1.17 -1.86 12.40
CA ALA A 263 1.04 -3.14 11.72
C ALA A 263 0.93 -2.97 10.19
N LEU A 264 0.16 -1.98 9.73
CA LEU A 264 0.04 -1.59 8.32
C LEU A 264 1.39 -1.18 7.73
N GLN A 265 2.10 -0.25 8.36
CA GLN A 265 3.40 0.27 7.90
C GLN A 265 4.40 -0.88 7.78
N ARG A 266 4.48 -1.75 8.80
CA ARG A 266 5.33 -2.96 8.77
C ARG A 266 5.03 -3.86 7.58
N VAL A 267 3.75 -4.19 7.33
CA VAL A 267 3.40 -5.13 6.26
C VAL A 267 3.56 -4.51 4.87
N LEU A 268 3.29 -3.22 4.71
CA LEU A 268 3.54 -2.50 3.46
C LEU A 268 5.04 -2.47 3.15
N ASN A 269 5.87 -2.07 4.12
CA ASN A 269 7.32 -2.07 3.99
C ASN A 269 7.83 -3.49 3.67
N ALA A 270 7.29 -4.53 4.32
CA ALA A 270 7.67 -5.92 4.06
C ALA A 270 7.27 -6.45 2.67
N LYS A 271 6.28 -5.81 2.04
CA LYS A 271 5.89 -6.07 0.65
C LYS A 271 6.63 -5.13 -0.33
N GLY A 272 7.57 -4.32 0.17
CA GLY A 272 8.39 -3.37 -0.60
C GLY A 272 7.67 -2.08 -0.96
N PHE A 273 6.56 -1.75 -0.31
CA PHE A 273 5.89 -0.45 -0.46
C PHE A 273 6.39 0.49 0.63
N ASN A 274 7.06 1.58 0.24
CA ASN A 274 7.62 2.57 1.18
C ASN A 274 6.52 3.32 1.96
N ALA A 275 6.16 2.81 3.14
CA ALA A 275 5.21 3.43 4.06
C ALA A 275 5.83 4.43 5.03
N GLY A 276 7.15 4.67 4.93
CA GLY A 276 7.93 5.47 5.89
C GLY A 276 8.37 4.67 7.12
N GLU A 277 8.73 5.41 8.17
CA GLU A 277 9.03 4.84 9.49
C GLU A 277 7.79 4.17 10.10
N VAL A 278 8.01 3.20 11.00
CA VAL A 278 6.92 2.53 11.71
C VAL A 278 6.59 3.30 13.00
N ASP A 279 6.09 4.51 12.85
CA ASP A 279 5.74 5.44 13.93
C ASP A 279 4.31 5.22 14.46
N GLY A 280 3.43 4.63 13.66
CA GLY A 280 2.02 4.48 13.96
C GLY A 280 1.17 5.67 13.57
N GLU A 281 1.71 6.62 12.80
CA GLU A 281 1.01 7.76 12.24
C GLU A 281 0.70 7.50 10.75
N PHE A 282 -0.57 7.52 10.38
CA PHE A 282 -0.96 7.38 8.98
C PHE A 282 -0.77 8.73 8.29
N GLY A 283 0.47 9.02 7.91
CA GLY A 283 0.88 10.21 7.17
C GLY A 283 0.80 10.05 5.65
N SER A 284 1.30 11.06 4.93
CA SER A 284 1.30 11.11 3.46
C SER A 284 2.14 9.98 2.83
N GLN A 285 3.23 9.56 3.47
CA GLN A 285 4.04 8.43 3.01
C GLN A 285 3.27 7.12 3.10
N THR A 286 2.64 6.84 4.25
CA THR A 286 1.78 5.66 4.43
C THR A 286 0.59 5.67 3.46
N GLU A 287 -0.05 6.81 3.25
CA GLU A 287 -1.14 6.94 2.27
C GLU A 287 -0.67 6.60 0.84
N ALA A 288 0.49 7.12 0.44
CA ALA A 288 1.04 6.83 -0.88
C ALA A 288 1.46 5.36 -1.03
N ALA A 289 1.99 4.74 0.02
CA ALA A 289 2.29 3.31 0.06
C ALA A 289 1.03 2.45 -0.10
N VAL A 290 -0.05 2.81 0.59
CA VAL A 290 -1.36 2.17 0.44
C VAL A 290 -1.85 2.29 -1.00
N LYS A 291 -1.79 3.48 -1.61
CA LYS A 291 -2.22 3.69 -3.01
C LYS A 291 -1.38 2.87 -3.99
N ASN A 292 -0.07 2.81 -3.80
CA ASN A 292 0.83 2.00 -4.63
C ASN A 292 0.52 0.51 -4.48
N PHE A 293 0.29 0.04 -3.25
CA PHE A 293 -0.14 -1.33 -2.97
C PHE A 293 -1.49 -1.63 -3.65
N GLN A 294 -2.49 -0.78 -3.48
CA GLN A 294 -3.81 -0.93 -4.10
C GLN A 294 -3.71 -1.04 -5.62
N LYS A 295 -2.89 -0.20 -6.25
CA LYS A 295 -2.65 -0.25 -7.70
C LYS A 295 -1.93 -1.52 -8.13
N ALA A 296 -0.90 -1.94 -7.41
CA ALA A 296 -0.15 -3.16 -7.70
C ALA A 296 -1.02 -4.43 -7.53
N THR A 297 -1.94 -4.41 -6.58
CA THR A 297 -2.89 -5.49 -6.28
C THR A 297 -4.16 -5.45 -7.12
N ARG A 298 -4.36 -4.40 -7.93
CA ARG A 298 -5.53 -4.15 -8.79
C ARG A 298 -6.86 -4.09 -8.01
N ILE A 299 -6.83 -3.48 -6.84
CA ILE A 299 -8.03 -3.11 -6.06
C ILE A 299 -8.25 -1.60 -6.12
N ASP A 300 -9.34 -1.12 -5.50
CA ASP A 300 -9.67 0.31 -5.48
C ASP A 300 -8.54 1.14 -4.85
N VAL A 301 -8.11 2.19 -5.55
CA VAL A 301 -7.03 3.10 -5.13
C VAL A 301 -7.63 4.34 -4.46
N ASP A 302 -8.09 4.19 -3.22
CA ASP A 302 -8.67 5.27 -2.41
C ASP A 302 -7.71 5.80 -1.33
N GLY A 303 -6.60 5.10 -1.06
CA GLY A 303 -5.68 5.46 0.03
C GLY A 303 -6.19 5.11 1.43
N GLU A 304 -7.31 4.40 1.54
CA GLU A 304 -7.88 3.92 2.79
C GLU A 304 -7.68 2.39 2.95
N VAL A 305 -7.56 1.95 4.20
CA VAL A 305 -7.36 0.53 4.53
C VAL A 305 -8.60 0.00 5.23
N GLY A 306 -9.52 -0.53 4.43
CA GLY A 306 -10.69 -1.29 4.90
C GLY A 306 -10.59 -2.78 4.57
N LEU A 307 -11.74 -3.45 4.49
CA LEU A 307 -11.85 -4.89 4.20
C LEU A 307 -11.00 -5.34 3.00
N GLN A 308 -11.11 -4.67 1.85
CA GLN A 308 -10.42 -5.07 0.63
C GLN A 308 -8.89 -4.97 0.78
N THR A 309 -8.40 -3.80 1.19
CA THR A 309 -6.97 -3.56 1.37
C THR A 309 -6.36 -4.47 2.43
N TRP A 310 -7.01 -4.61 3.60
CA TRP A 310 -6.48 -5.43 4.69
C TRP A 310 -6.49 -6.92 4.36
N THR A 311 -7.53 -7.40 3.68
CA THR A 311 -7.58 -8.80 3.19
C THR A 311 -6.50 -9.05 2.16
N ALA A 312 -6.25 -8.11 1.23
CA ALA A 312 -5.17 -8.23 0.24
C ALA A 312 -3.78 -8.26 0.90
N LEU A 313 -3.61 -7.61 2.06
CA LEU A 313 -2.40 -7.68 2.88
C LEU A 313 -2.25 -9.02 3.62
N GLY A 314 -3.32 -9.82 3.73
CA GLY A 314 -3.37 -11.10 4.42
C GLY A 314 -4.03 -11.05 5.80
N GLY A 315 -4.63 -9.92 6.17
CA GLY A 315 -5.29 -9.72 7.46
C GLY A 315 -6.77 -10.08 7.46
N LYS A 316 -7.36 -10.15 8.65
CA LYS A 316 -8.81 -10.29 8.86
C LYS A 316 -9.40 -8.93 9.19
N PHE A 317 -10.56 -8.61 8.64
CA PHE A 317 -11.26 -7.37 8.93
C PHE A 317 -12.59 -7.72 9.61
N ASP A 318 -12.80 -7.20 10.82
CA ASP A 318 -14.03 -7.37 11.59
C ASP A 318 -14.58 -6.00 11.98
N ASN A 319 -15.40 -5.43 11.10
CA ASN A 319 -16.13 -4.19 11.37
C ASN A 319 -17.52 -4.47 11.96
N LYS A 320 -17.64 -5.49 12.83
CA LYS A 320 -18.85 -5.64 13.65
C LYS A 320 -18.94 -4.44 14.57
N LEU A 321 -19.83 -3.54 14.20
CA LEU A 321 -20.19 -2.44 15.07
C LEU A 321 -20.84 -3.00 16.36
N PRO A 322 -20.70 -2.30 17.49
CA PRO A 322 -21.39 -2.68 18.73
C PRO A 322 -22.88 -2.93 18.49
N PRO A 323 -23.51 -3.93 19.16
CA PRO A 323 -24.93 -4.25 18.95
C PRO A 323 -25.88 -3.06 19.19
N ASP A 324 -25.45 -2.08 19.98
CA ASP A 324 -26.21 -0.88 20.35
C ASP A 324 -25.90 0.36 19.48
N ILE A 325 -25.01 0.24 18.49
CA ILE A 325 -24.51 1.37 17.70
C ILE A 325 -25.63 2.13 16.99
N ARG A 326 -26.65 1.43 16.49
CA ARG A 326 -27.78 2.04 15.79
C ARG A 326 -28.69 2.80 16.74
N ALA A 327 -28.88 2.30 17.95
CA ALA A 327 -29.61 3.03 18.98
C ALA A 327 -28.85 4.31 19.36
N LYS A 328 -27.53 4.22 19.57
CA LYS A 328 -26.67 5.39 19.80
C LYS A 328 -26.74 6.41 18.66
N LEU A 329 -26.73 5.94 17.40
CA LEU A 329 -26.88 6.81 16.23
C LEU A 329 -28.21 7.56 16.26
N ALA A 330 -29.33 6.87 16.53
CA ALA A 330 -30.64 7.51 16.64
C ALA A 330 -30.67 8.55 17.76
N ASP A 331 -30.20 8.19 18.95
CA ASP A 331 -30.21 9.07 20.13
C ASP A 331 -29.35 10.32 19.90
N PHE A 332 -28.14 10.15 19.36
CA PHE A 332 -27.24 11.26 19.06
C PHE A 332 -27.83 12.16 17.98
N ALA A 333 -28.33 11.58 16.88
CA ALA A 333 -28.91 12.35 15.79
C ALA A 333 -30.15 13.14 16.24
N GLU A 334 -30.98 12.56 17.12
CA GLU A 334 -32.14 13.25 17.69
C GLU A 334 -31.74 14.46 18.53
N GLN A 335 -30.73 14.31 19.39
CA GLN A 335 -30.20 15.40 20.21
C GLN A 335 -29.52 16.48 19.36
N GLU A 336 -28.75 16.08 18.36
CA GLU A 336 -28.04 17.00 17.48
C GLU A 336 -29.00 17.79 16.60
N ALA A 337 -30.00 17.11 16.02
CA ALA A 337 -31.04 17.75 15.23
C ALA A 337 -31.90 18.72 16.06
N ALA A 338 -32.19 18.40 17.32
CA ALA A 338 -32.97 19.24 18.24
C ALA A 338 -32.30 20.59 18.57
N LYS A 339 -31.02 20.77 18.23
CA LYS A 339 -30.33 22.06 18.36
C LYS A 339 -30.78 23.09 17.32
N GLU A 340 -31.48 22.66 16.27
CA GLU A 340 -31.99 23.52 15.20
C GLU A 340 -30.90 24.42 14.60
N LEU A 341 -29.71 23.85 14.39
CA LEU A 341 -28.56 24.61 13.92
C LEU A 341 -28.79 25.11 12.50
N VAL A 342 -28.69 26.43 12.35
CA VAL A 342 -28.82 27.12 11.07
C VAL A 342 -27.44 27.39 10.48
N TRP A 343 -27.18 26.91 9.26
CA TRP A 343 -25.97 27.30 8.55
C TRP A 343 -26.12 28.71 7.97
N LYS A 344 -25.26 29.64 8.42
CA LYS A 344 -25.21 31.04 7.96
C LYS A 344 -23.81 31.43 7.42
N GLY A 345 -23.01 30.43 7.05
CA GLY A 345 -21.62 30.60 6.62
C GLY A 345 -20.62 29.81 7.46
N ALA A 346 -19.33 29.88 7.09
CA ALA A 346 -18.24 29.07 7.67
C ALA A 346 -18.00 29.28 9.17
N ASN A 347 -18.56 30.33 9.78
CA ASN A 347 -18.45 30.60 11.21
C ASN A 347 -19.66 30.10 12.01
N SER A 348 -20.68 29.56 11.36
CA SER A 348 -21.82 28.95 12.06
C SER A 348 -21.39 27.64 12.74
N GLU A 349 -21.96 27.34 13.91
CA GLU A 349 -21.69 26.06 14.61
C GLU A 349 -21.96 24.87 13.68
N ALA A 350 -23.01 25.00 12.88
CA ALA A 350 -23.44 24.05 11.87
C ALA A 350 -22.24 23.57 11.02
N GLU A 351 -21.30 24.47 10.63
CA GLU A 351 -20.15 24.18 9.73
C GLU A 351 -19.34 22.93 10.11
N LYS A 352 -19.38 22.50 11.38
CA LYS A 352 -18.77 21.24 11.83
C LYS A 352 -19.16 20.02 10.98
N TYR A 353 -20.36 19.98 10.39
CA TYR A 353 -20.77 18.86 9.52
C TYR A 353 -20.04 18.84 8.18
N LEU A 354 -19.87 20.00 7.51
CA LEU A 354 -19.21 20.09 6.21
C LEU A 354 -17.69 20.18 6.29
N LYS A 355 -17.15 20.69 7.40
CA LYS A 355 -15.71 20.95 7.57
C LYS A 355 -14.81 19.79 7.12
N PRO A 356 -15.07 18.52 7.48
CA PRO A 356 -14.24 17.39 7.05
C PRO A 356 -14.22 17.19 5.52
N PHE A 357 -15.29 17.55 4.82
CA PHE A 357 -15.41 17.37 3.38
C PHE A 357 -14.86 18.53 2.55
N ARG A 358 -14.53 19.67 3.17
CA ARG A 358 -14.06 20.88 2.45
C ARG A 358 -12.82 20.61 1.62
N GLU A 359 -11.83 19.93 2.19
CA GLU A 359 -10.60 19.60 1.46
C GLU A 359 -10.82 18.53 0.38
N PRO A 360 -11.48 17.39 0.66
CA PRO A 360 -11.90 16.44 -0.38
C PRO A 360 -12.67 17.10 -1.54
N MET A 361 -13.64 17.97 -1.26
CA MET A 361 -14.40 18.70 -2.29
C MET A 361 -13.52 19.60 -3.16
N ARG A 362 -12.55 20.30 -2.56
CA ARG A 362 -11.58 21.13 -3.32
C ARG A 362 -10.74 20.28 -4.27
N ARG A 363 -10.24 19.13 -3.80
CA ARG A 363 -9.42 18.22 -4.60
C ARG A 363 -10.17 17.68 -5.82
N LEU A 364 -11.48 17.45 -5.69
CA LEU A 364 -12.35 16.97 -6.77
C LEU A 364 -12.88 18.10 -7.68
N ALA A 365 -12.43 19.34 -7.51
CA ALA A 365 -12.91 20.51 -8.24
C ALA A 365 -14.44 20.74 -8.18
N HIS A 366 -15.11 20.22 -7.15
CA HIS A 366 -16.56 20.42 -6.92
C HIS A 366 -16.91 21.84 -6.43
N ILE A 367 -15.94 22.74 -6.35
CA ILE A 367 -16.10 24.10 -5.86
C ILE A 367 -15.80 25.08 -7.00
N GLY A 368 -16.85 25.64 -7.61
CA GLY A 368 -16.80 26.97 -8.23
C GLY A 368 -16.89 28.07 -7.15
N SER A 369 -16.88 29.36 -7.52
CA SER A 369 -16.84 30.49 -6.58
C SER A 369 -18.07 30.66 -5.65
N GLU A 370 -19.04 29.74 -5.68
CA GLU A 370 -20.26 29.80 -4.87
C GLU A 370 -20.49 28.50 -4.06
N PRO A 371 -20.96 28.59 -2.80
CA PRO A 371 -21.25 27.43 -1.96
C PRO A 371 -22.43 26.62 -2.51
N VAL A 372 -22.22 25.32 -2.75
CA VAL A 372 -23.28 24.41 -3.21
C VAL A 372 -24.25 24.10 -2.05
N PHE A 373 -25.49 24.60 -2.16
CA PHE A 373 -26.54 24.56 -1.14
C PHE A 373 -27.05 23.14 -0.76
N TYR A 374 -26.71 22.08 -1.52
CA TYR A 374 -27.36 20.76 -1.42
C TYR A 374 -26.65 19.71 -0.54
N ASN A 375 -25.49 20.03 0.04
CA ASN A 375 -24.62 19.01 0.65
C ASN A 375 -24.83 18.80 2.16
N TRP A 376 -25.86 19.41 2.74
CA TRP A 376 -25.97 19.53 4.20
C TRP A 376 -26.57 18.30 4.89
N CYS A 377 -27.66 17.74 4.37
CA CYS A 377 -28.27 16.50 4.91
C CYS A 377 -27.26 15.35 4.99
N ALA A 378 -26.54 15.10 3.90
CA ALA A 378 -25.56 14.02 3.83
C ALA A 378 -24.34 14.26 4.73
N ALA A 379 -23.90 15.52 4.86
CA ALA A 379 -22.85 15.90 5.79
C ALA A 379 -23.28 15.72 7.26
N PHE A 380 -24.51 16.09 7.61
CA PHE A 380 -25.09 15.87 8.93
C PHE A 380 -25.15 14.38 9.29
N VAL A 381 -25.64 13.55 8.37
CA VAL A 381 -25.69 12.09 8.58
C VAL A 381 -24.29 11.52 8.75
N ALA A 382 -23.31 11.98 7.94
CA ALA A 382 -21.92 11.55 8.08
C ALA A 382 -21.32 11.94 9.44
N TYR A 383 -21.60 13.16 9.88
CA TYR A 383 -21.21 13.66 11.19
C TYR A 383 -21.78 12.79 12.31
N CYS A 384 -23.10 12.58 12.34
CA CYS A 384 -23.76 11.76 13.36
C CYS A 384 -23.21 10.34 13.41
N CYS A 385 -22.98 9.71 12.24
CA CYS A 385 -22.33 8.41 12.18
C CYS A 385 -20.94 8.43 12.83
N ARG A 386 -20.10 9.41 12.47
CA ARG A 386 -18.72 9.52 12.98
C ARG A 386 -18.67 9.74 14.49
N GLU A 387 -19.56 10.56 15.03
CA GLU A 387 -19.63 10.86 16.47
C GLU A 387 -19.97 9.64 17.32
N VAL A 388 -20.77 8.70 16.79
CA VAL A 388 -21.09 7.46 17.51
C VAL A 388 -20.13 6.32 17.21
N GLY A 389 -19.11 6.55 16.37
CA GLY A 389 -18.09 5.56 15.99
C GLY A 389 -18.44 4.71 14.76
N ILE A 390 -19.45 5.09 13.98
CA ILE A 390 -19.70 4.51 12.65
C ILE A 390 -18.81 5.22 11.64
N GLU A 391 -17.89 4.46 11.06
CA GLU A 391 -16.93 5.01 10.13
C GLU A 391 -17.53 5.22 8.74
N ILE A 392 -17.54 6.48 8.32
CA ILE A 392 -17.98 6.92 7.00
C ILE A 392 -16.75 7.47 6.25
N PRO A 393 -16.44 6.96 5.03
CA PRO A 393 -15.32 7.47 4.25
C PRO A 393 -15.58 8.92 3.80
N ASP A 394 -14.55 9.64 3.34
CA ASP A 394 -14.78 10.98 2.77
C ASP A 394 -15.34 10.91 1.34
N ILE A 395 -14.98 9.85 0.61
CA ILE A 395 -15.36 9.57 -0.79
C ILE A 395 -15.87 8.12 -0.84
N PRO A 396 -16.97 7.82 -1.55
CA PRO A 396 -17.61 6.51 -1.46
C PRO A 396 -16.80 5.38 -2.13
N SER A 397 -16.05 5.68 -3.20
CA SER A 397 -14.92 4.87 -3.72
C SER A 397 -14.24 5.55 -4.92
N GLN A 398 -13.15 4.97 -5.40
CA GLN A 398 -12.53 5.33 -6.69
C GLN A 398 -13.55 5.31 -7.85
N GLY A 399 -13.45 6.30 -8.75
CA GLY A 399 -14.31 6.42 -9.93
C GLY A 399 -15.67 7.06 -9.67
N PHE A 400 -15.95 7.47 -8.44
CA PHE A 400 -17.11 8.27 -8.08
C PHE A 400 -16.65 9.65 -7.60
N ASP A 401 -16.67 10.62 -8.51
CA ASP A 401 -16.21 11.99 -8.26
C ASP A 401 -17.27 12.75 -7.44
N ALA A 402 -17.39 12.40 -6.15
CA ALA A 402 -18.15 13.13 -5.15
C ALA A 402 -17.75 12.70 -3.73
N THR A 403 -18.00 13.56 -2.74
CA THR A 403 -17.79 13.22 -1.32
C THR A 403 -19.03 12.54 -0.72
N MET A 404 -18.91 12.01 0.49
CA MET A 404 -20.06 11.53 1.28
C MET A 404 -20.98 12.66 1.77
N ALA A 405 -20.70 13.92 1.46
CA ALA A 405 -21.64 15.02 1.59
C ALA A 405 -22.63 15.13 0.40
N LEU A 406 -22.73 14.11 -0.45
CA LEU A 406 -23.73 13.97 -1.50
C LEU A 406 -24.60 12.74 -1.22
N VAL A 407 -25.93 12.89 -1.32
CA VAL A 407 -26.89 11.80 -1.06
C VAL A 407 -26.65 10.58 -1.96
N GLN A 408 -26.29 10.80 -3.22
CA GLN A 408 -25.99 9.71 -4.16
C GLN A 408 -24.77 8.88 -3.74
N SER A 409 -23.77 9.50 -3.12
CA SER A 409 -22.58 8.82 -2.61
C SER A 409 -22.94 7.78 -1.56
N TRP A 410 -23.91 8.08 -0.69
CA TRP A 410 -24.40 7.15 0.33
C TRP A 410 -25.03 5.89 -0.26
N LYS A 411 -25.91 6.03 -1.26
CA LYS A 411 -26.51 4.85 -1.92
C LYS A 411 -25.45 4.03 -2.66
N TYR A 412 -24.51 4.69 -3.34
CA TYR A 412 -23.41 4.01 -4.02
C TYR A 412 -22.56 3.21 -3.03
N TRP A 413 -22.08 3.87 -1.97
CA TRP A 413 -21.28 3.26 -0.91
C TRP A 413 -22.03 2.13 -0.22
N ALA A 414 -23.29 2.33 0.16
CA ALA A 414 -24.10 1.33 0.83
C ALA A 414 -24.34 0.09 -0.04
N LYS A 415 -24.58 0.26 -1.35
CA LYS A 415 -24.70 -0.89 -2.27
C LYS A 415 -23.41 -1.69 -2.36
N LYS A 416 -22.28 -0.99 -2.50
CA LYS A 416 -20.95 -1.63 -2.60
C LYS A 416 -20.60 -2.43 -1.35
N ASN A 417 -21.05 -1.97 -0.18
CA ASN A 417 -20.81 -2.61 1.10
C ASN A 417 -21.97 -3.51 1.58
N GLY A 418 -23.00 -3.74 0.76
CA GLY A 418 -24.13 -4.62 1.11
C GLY A 418 -25.08 -4.06 2.19
N TYR A 419 -25.02 -2.77 2.49
CA TYR A 419 -25.86 -2.08 3.48
C TYR A 419 -27.16 -1.52 2.91
N TRP A 420 -27.34 -1.55 1.58
CA TRP A 420 -28.51 -0.97 0.92
C TRP A 420 -29.72 -1.91 0.89
N TYR A 421 -30.85 -1.42 1.39
CA TYR A 421 -32.13 -2.11 1.44
C TYR A 421 -33.20 -1.28 0.72
N PRO A 422 -33.75 -1.76 -0.43
CA PRO A 422 -34.88 -1.08 -1.09
C PRO A 422 -36.09 -0.93 -0.16
N LYS A 423 -36.92 0.10 -0.38
CA LYS A 423 -38.16 0.27 0.39
C LYS A 423 -39.00 -1.02 0.38
N GLY A 424 -39.50 -1.41 1.56
CA GLY A 424 -40.30 -2.61 1.76
C GLY A 424 -39.50 -3.89 1.97
N SER A 425 -38.17 -3.89 1.77
CA SER A 425 -37.33 -5.08 2.02
C SER A 425 -37.01 -5.31 3.49
N ILE A 426 -37.15 -4.27 4.33
CA ILE A 426 -36.93 -4.34 5.79
C ILE A 426 -38.00 -3.56 6.54
N THR A 427 -38.20 -3.89 7.82
CA THR A 427 -38.86 -3.00 8.77
C THR A 427 -37.83 -1.96 9.25
N PRO A 428 -38.13 -0.65 9.13
CA PRO A 428 -37.25 0.41 9.66
C PRO A 428 -37.05 0.30 11.17
N GLN A 429 -35.84 0.58 11.62
CA GLN A 429 -35.45 0.61 13.03
C GLN A 429 -34.71 1.91 13.36
N PRO A 430 -34.73 2.37 14.62
CA PRO A 430 -33.86 3.46 15.06
C PRO A 430 -32.40 3.20 14.64
N GLY A 431 -31.77 4.21 14.04
CA GLY A 431 -30.41 4.17 13.52
C GLY A 431 -30.26 3.64 12.09
N ASP A 432 -31.35 3.19 11.45
CA ASP A 432 -31.34 3.09 10.00
C ASP A 432 -31.19 4.48 9.39
N ILE A 433 -30.44 4.58 8.30
CA ILE A 433 -30.36 5.81 7.53
C ILE A 433 -31.35 5.68 6.38
N LEU A 434 -32.28 6.61 6.24
CA LEU A 434 -33.23 6.58 5.14
C LEU A 434 -32.84 7.55 4.04
N VAL A 435 -33.18 7.19 2.80
CA VAL A 435 -32.91 8.02 1.63
C VAL A 435 -34.22 8.28 0.88
N PHE A 436 -34.45 9.53 0.52
CA PHE A 436 -35.66 10.00 -0.15
C PHE A 436 -35.50 10.13 -1.67
N ASP A 437 -36.61 9.96 -2.38
CA ASP A 437 -36.82 10.30 -3.78
C ASP A 437 -38.22 10.93 -3.90
N TRP A 438 -38.26 12.26 -3.91
CA TRP A 438 -39.46 13.07 -3.89
C TRP A 438 -40.12 13.15 -5.27
N GLN A 439 -39.32 13.15 -6.35
CA GLN A 439 -39.83 13.28 -7.71
C GLN A 439 -40.33 11.95 -8.28
N ARG A 440 -39.91 10.81 -7.71
CA ARG A 440 -40.37 9.43 -8.03
C ARG A 440 -40.18 9.01 -9.49
N ASN A 441 -39.44 9.77 -10.29
CA ASN A 441 -39.39 9.61 -11.76
C ASN A 441 -38.06 10.00 -12.43
N ASN A 442 -37.03 10.45 -11.70
CA ASN A 442 -35.78 10.93 -12.32
C ASN A 442 -34.51 10.14 -11.91
N SER A 443 -34.64 9.09 -11.09
CA SER A 443 -33.53 8.25 -10.57
C SER A 443 -32.49 8.96 -9.67
N GLN A 444 -32.68 10.24 -9.37
CA GLN A 444 -31.86 11.02 -8.44
C GLN A 444 -32.45 10.93 -7.03
N LEU A 445 -31.58 10.93 -6.02
CA LEU A 445 -31.98 10.91 -4.62
C LEU A 445 -31.90 12.33 -4.06
N ASP A 446 -32.96 12.78 -3.42
CA ASP A 446 -33.13 14.19 -3.06
C ASP A 446 -32.64 14.51 -1.64
N HIS A 447 -32.79 13.55 -0.70
CA HIS A 447 -32.55 13.81 0.72
C HIS A 447 -32.14 12.56 1.51
N ILE A 448 -31.54 12.75 2.68
CA ILE A 448 -31.10 11.68 3.58
C ILE A 448 -31.28 12.08 5.04
N GLY A 449 -31.69 11.13 5.87
CA GLY A 449 -31.89 11.34 7.31
C GLY A 449 -31.64 10.07 8.11
N ILE A 450 -31.69 10.18 9.44
CA ILE A 450 -31.54 9.06 10.36
C ILE A 450 -32.90 8.75 10.98
N VAL A 451 -33.31 7.49 10.97
CA VAL A 451 -34.54 7.01 11.60
C VAL A 451 -34.36 7.09 13.11
N ARG A 452 -35.27 7.77 13.80
CA ARG A 452 -35.36 7.77 15.27
C ARG A 452 -36.51 6.92 15.80
N GLY A 453 -37.54 6.72 14.99
CA GLY A 453 -38.69 5.90 15.37
C GLY A 453 -39.57 5.49 14.18
N TYR A 454 -40.17 4.31 14.27
CA TYR A 454 -41.15 3.81 13.30
C TYR A 454 -42.24 3.00 13.99
N ASP A 455 -43.48 3.47 13.90
CA ASP A 455 -44.65 2.79 14.43
C ASP A 455 -45.36 2.03 13.30
N LYS A 456 -45.37 0.70 13.38
CA LYS A 456 -46.03 -0.16 12.39
C LYS A 456 -47.54 0.09 12.31
N SER A 457 -48.18 0.56 13.37
CA SER A 457 -49.61 0.89 13.36
C SER A 457 -49.91 2.16 12.55
N ARG A 458 -48.90 3.01 12.33
CA ARG A 458 -48.94 4.21 11.49
C ARG A 458 -47.95 4.07 10.33
N SER A 459 -48.08 2.99 9.56
CA SER A 459 -47.08 2.56 8.56
C SER A 459 -46.77 3.58 7.45
N SER A 460 -47.59 4.62 7.29
CA SER A 460 -47.38 5.73 6.35
C SER A 460 -46.40 6.80 6.85
N GLU A 461 -46.04 6.78 8.14
CA GLU A 461 -45.20 7.79 8.78
C GLU A 461 -43.91 7.18 9.33
N ILE A 462 -42.84 7.97 9.34
CA ILE A 462 -41.56 7.61 9.95
C ILE A 462 -40.94 8.83 10.62
N GLN A 463 -40.36 8.65 11.80
CA GLN A 463 -39.71 9.74 12.53
C GLN A 463 -38.24 9.79 12.20
N THR A 464 -37.74 10.98 11.90
CA THR A 464 -36.39 11.20 11.38
C THR A 464 -35.68 12.36 12.04
N SER A 465 -34.36 12.31 12.04
CA SER A 465 -33.46 13.41 12.38
C SER A 465 -32.66 13.77 11.13
N GLU A 466 -32.75 15.03 10.71
CA GLU A 466 -32.27 15.50 9.40
C GLU A 466 -31.42 16.77 9.55
N GLY A 467 -30.48 16.95 8.63
CA GLY A 467 -29.56 18.08 8.64
C GLY A 467 -30.19 19.38 8.12
N ASN A 468 -31.14 19.29 7.20
CA ASN A 468 -31.85 20.42 6.60
C ASN A 468 -33.30 20.04 6.31
N HIS A 469 -34.18 21.03 6.20
CA HIS A 469 -35.57 20.83 5.81
C HIS A 469 -35.94 21.81 4.70
N SER A 470 -36.49 21.29 3.60
CA SER A 470 -36.72 22.08 2.37
C SER A 470 -35.43 22.79 1.92
N ASP A 471 -35.54 24.00 1.37
CA ASP A 471 -34.41 24.85 0.98
C ASP A 471 -33.78 25.60 2.18
N GLU A 472 -34.20 25.30 3.42
CA GLU A 472 -33.68 25.93 4.62
C GLU A 472 -32.62 25.04 5.29
N ASN A 473 -31.42 25.60 5.51
CA ASN A 473 -30.27 24.91 6.10
C ASN A 473 -30.39 24.80 7.64
N ILE A 474 -31.49 24.22 8.14
CA ILE A 474 -31.80 24.11 9.56
C ILE A 474 -31.97 22.63 9.91
N SER A 475 -31.17 22.13 10.86
CA SER A 475 -31.33 20.76 11.36
C SER A 475 -32.64 20.60 12.13
N GLY A 476 -33.20 19.40 12.16
CA GLY A 476 -34.45 19.20 12.90
C GLY A 476 -34.92 17.77 12.97
N ASN A 477 -35.90 17.56 13.87
CA ASN A 477 -36.58 16.28 14.04
C ASN A 477 -37.94 16.34 13.37
N PHE A 478 -38.21 15.40 12.47
CA PHE A 478 -39.38 15.44 11.60
C PHE A 478 -40.18 14.14 11.66
N THR A 479 -41.44 14.23 11.20
CA THR A 479 -42.25 13.06 10.86
C THR A 479 -42.51 13.09 9.37
N GLN A 480 -41.94 12.13 8.66
CA GLN A 480 -41.88 12.08 7.22
C GLN A 480 -42.85 11.03 6.66
N ASN A 481 -43.26 11.25 5.40
CA ASN A 481 -44.15 10.33 4.72
C ASN A 481 -43.35 9.20 4.05
N MET A 482 -43.66 7.95 4.43
CA MET A 482 -43.02 6.75 3.89
C MET A 482 -43.19 6.59 2.37
N ALA A 483 -44.18 7.25 1.75
CA ALA A 483 -44.39 7.26 0.31
C ALA A 483 -43.20 7.85 -0.48
N ASN A 484 -42.42 8.74 0.15
CA ASN A 484 -41.29 9.45 -0.46
C ASN A 484 -39.92 8.77 -0.23
N VAL A 485 -39.90 7.63 0.46
CA VAL A 485 -38.68 6.90 0.80
C VAL A 485 -38.29 5.98 -0.36
N ALA A 486 -37.05 6.09 -0.83
CA ALA A 486 -36.47 5.22 -1.85
C ALA A 486 -35.92 3.91 -1.25
N GLY A 487 -35.36 3.99 -0.04
CA GLY A 487 -34.80 2.85 0.66
C GLY A 487 -34.08 3.24 1.94
N PHE A 488 -33.40 2.27 2.52
CA PHE A 488 -32.70 2.35 3.78
C PHE A 488 -31.26 1.87 3.63
N ILE A 489 -30.37 2.45 4.42
CA ILE A 489 -29.00 2.03 4.62
C ILE A 489 -28.94 1.55 6.07
N ARG A 490 -28.66 0.26 6.26
CA ARG A 490 -28.51 -0.35 7.58
C ARG A 490 -27.06 -0.77 7.76
N ILE A 491 -26.35 0.01 8.58
CA ILE A 491 -24.98 -0.24 8.98
C ILE A 491 -25.00 -1.01 10.31
N GLY A 492 -24.24 -2.10 10.41
CA GLY A 492 -24.23 -3.01 11.57
C GLY A 492 -25.06 -4.26 11.33
#